data_AF-A0A8I3AFV9-F1
#
_entry.id   AF-A0A8I3AFV9-F1
#
_cell.length_a   1.000
_cell.length_b   1.000
_cell.length_c   1.000
_cell.angle_alpha   90.00
_cell.angle_beta   90.00
_cell.angle_gamma   90.00
#
_symmetry.space_group_name_H-M   'P 1'
#
loop_
_entity.id
_entity.type
_entity.pdbx_description
1 polymer ?
#
loop_
_entity_poly.entity_id
_entity_poly.type
_entity_poly.pdbx_seq_one_letter_code
_entity_poly.pdbx_strand_id
1 'polypeptide(L)'
;MTGKASAETKLSPPDFWEMVNKSEKRLQDHVHRLLEGAASYFKTAKFTDVTSAMNHIVSATATFRNDIKGALDAHHITFDTLTKQLEGVFTAIANDLEKIPPPDKAPGHAERKKMVDKILDDTEQALIKLTSSYGIDEVVITTFLSALKPHVLTLMVTIGDINEQYPQLLPILIFSVVVLLVPESWFLRPFLSVLGFGPVGPVRGSVAAWLQERFWGAAVEPGSWFSFLQAAGMGVLPELAGFVIKASLLILGISAIAQYPLFRPKTPPSAKL
;
A
#
# COMPACT_ATOMS: atom_id res chain seq x y z
N MET A 1 -6.37 45.45 39.76
CA MET A 1 -6.86 44.82 38.51
C MET A 1 -5.80 43.85 38.02
N THR A 2 -5.90 42.59 38.44
CA THR A 2 -4.98 41.52 38.08
C THR A 2 -5.45 40.88 36.76
N GLY A 3 -4.75 41.21 35.68
CA GLY A 3 -4.99 40.59 34.37
C GLY A 3 -4.58 39.12 34.39
N LYS A 4 -5.57 38.21 34.35
CA LYS A 4 -5.34 36.80 34.06
C LYS A 4 -4.89 36.69 32.60
N ALA A 5 -3.62 36.39 32.39
CA ALA A 5 -3.13 35.92 31.10
C ALA A 5 -3.83 34.60 30.77
N SER A 6 -4.65 34.61 29.72
CA SER A 6 -5.26 33.40 29.17
C SER A 6 -4.14 32.55 28.58
N ALA A 7 -3.91 31.37 29.15
CA ALA A 7 -2.98 30.41 28.58
C ALA A 7 -3.55 29.94 27.23
N GLU A 8 -2.96 30.42 26.14
CA GLU A 8 -3.17 29.84 24.82
C GLU A 8 -2.64 28.40 24.85
N THR A 9 -3.56 27.45 24.99
CA THR A 9 -3.30 26.04 24.72
C THR A 9 -2.96 25.94 23.23
N LYS A 10 -1.67 25.89 22.91
CA LYS A 10 -1.19 25.49 21.58
C LYS A 10 -1.71 24.07 21.32
N LEU A 11 -2.81 23.95 20.59
CA LEU A 11 -3.26 22.66 20.08
C LEU A 11 -2.13 22.12 19.20
N SER A 12 -1.53 21.00 19.61
CA SER A 12 -0.67 20.23 18.73
C SER A 12 -1.49 19.83 17.50
N PRO A 13 -0.93 19.89 16.28
CA PRO A 13 -1.58 19.35 15.11
C PRO A 13 -2.00 17.89 15.37
N PRO A 14 -3.21 17.48 14.96
CA PRO A 14 -3.65 16.10 15.14
C PRO A 14 -2.70 15.14 14.42
N ASP A 15 -2.42 14.00 15.04
CA ASP A 15 -1.60 12.94 14.47
C ASP A 15 -2.24 12.40 13.19
N PHE A 16 -1.43 12.22 12.13
CA PHE A 16 -1.91 11.73 10.83
C PHE A 16 -2.71 10.43 10.97
N TRP A 17 -2.19 9.48 11.76
CA TRP A 17 -2.80 8.17 11.90
C TRP A 17 -4.07 8.21 12.73
N GLU A 18 -4.15 9.08 13.73
CA GLU A 18 -5.41 9.33 14.44
C GLU A 18 -6.51 9.83 13.48
N MET A 19 -6.18 10.76 12.57
CA MET A 19 -7.12 11.27 11.58
C MET A 19 -7.52 10.21 10.55
N VAL A 20 -6.54 9.43 10.07
CA VAL A 20 -6.77 8.33 9.15
C VAL A 20 -7.67 7.27 9.78
N ASN A 21 -7.44 6.92 11.04
CA ASN A 21 -8.30 5.99 11.79
C ASN A 21 -9.74 6.55 11.95
N LYS A 22 -9.88 7.86 12.24
CA LYS A 22 -11.20 8.53 12.28
C LYS A 22 -11.92 8.51 10.93
N SER A 23 -11.17 8.44 9.83
CA SER A 23 -11.68 8.46 8.46
C SER A 23 -11.70 7.08 7.79
N GLU A 24 -11.26 6.04 8.49
CA GLU A 24 -10.95 4.72 7.94
C GLU A 24 -12.13 4.16 7.13
N LYS A 25 -13.31 4.06 7.75
CA LYS A 25 -14.50 3.54 7.10
C LYS A 25 -14.86 4.32 5.84
N ARG A 26 -14.74 5.65 5.85
CA ARG A 26 -15.04 6.49 4.68
C ARG A 26 -14.04 6.25 3.56
N LEU A 27 -12.76 6.10 3.89
CA LEU A 27 -11.69 5.82 2.93
C LEU A 27 -11.85 4.41 2.33
N GLN A 28 -12.13 3.41 3.16
CA GLN A 28 -12.42 2.05 2.71
C GLN A 28 -13.65 2.02 1.80
N ASP A 29 -14.76 2.64 2.19
CA ASP A 29 -15.99 2.71 1.38
C ASP A 29 -15.71 3.40 0.02
N HIS A 30 -14.87 4.43 0.01
CA HIS A 30 -14.46 5.11 -1.22
C HIS A 30 -13.62 4.20 -2.12
N VAL A 31 -12.66 3.48 -1.55
CA VAL A 31 -11.82 2.52 -2.29
C VAL A 31 -12.63 1.34 -2.84
N HIS A 32 -13.57 0.81 -2.08
CA HIS A 32 -14.45 -0.25 -2.57
C HIS A 32 -15.25 0.22 -3.80
N ARG A 33 -15.86 1.41 -3.73
CA ARG A 33 -16.57 1.98 -4.89
C ARG A 33 -15.64 2.24 -6.09
N LEU A 34 -14.41 2.69 -5.83
CA LEU A 34 -13.39 2.89 -6.86
C LEU A 34 -13.06 1.58 -7.58
N LEU A 35 -12.79 0.52 -6.84
CA LEU A 35 -12.43 -0.79 -7.38
C LEU A 35 -13.61 -1.45 -8.08
N GLU A 36 -14.83 -1.36 -7.54
CA GLU A 36 -16.07 -1.84 -8.18
C GLU A 36 -16.35 -1.09 -9.50
N GLY A 37 -16.19 0.23 -9.50
CA GLY A 37 -16.33 1.06 -10.70
C GLY A 37 -15.32 0.67 -11.78
N ALA A 38 -14.06 0.46 -11.39
CA ALA A 38 -13.02 -0.02 -12.30
C ALA A 38 -13.31 -1.44 -12.82
N ALA A 39 -13.75 -2.36 -11.96
CA ALA A 39 -14.14 -3.73 -12.33
C ALA A 39 -15.23 -3.72 -13.40
N SER A 40 -16.28 -2.93 -13.19
CA SER A 40 -17.41 -2.79 -14.11
C SER A 40 -16.98 -2.17 -15.45
N TYR A 41 -16.23 -1.07 -15.41
CA TYR A 41 -15.81 -0.35 -16.62
C TYR A 41 -14.85 -1.17 -17.49
N PHE A 42 -13.81 -1.76 -16.89
CA PHE A 42 -12.82 -2.56 -17.61
C PHE A 42 -13.26 -4.02 -17.82
N LYS A 43 -14.42 -4.41 -17.29
CA LYS A 43 -15.00 -5.77 -17.37
C LYS A 43 -14.01 -6.84 -16.93
N THR A 44 -13.35 -6.61 -15.80
CA THR A 44 -12.32 -7.50 -15.26
C THR A 44 -12.57 -7.84 -13.80
N ALA A 45 -12.52 -9.13 -13.46
CA ALA A 45 -12.69 -9.62 -12.09
C ALA A 45 -11.47 -9.31 -11.19
N LYS A 46 -10.33 -8.93 -11.79
CA LYS A 46 -9.07 -8.69 -11.09
C LYS A 46 -9.16 -7.67 -9.94
N PHE A 47 -10.03 -6.66 -10.07
CA PHE A 47 -10.24 -5.69 -9.00
C PHE A 47 -10.99 -6.30 -7.81
N THR A 48 -11.91 -7.22 -8.05
CA THR A 48 -12.54 -8.02 -7.00
C THR A 48 -11.53 -8.94 -6.32
N ASP A 49 -10.63 -9.56 -7.09
CA ASP A 49 -9.56 -10.40 -6.55
C ASP A 49 -8.63 -9.60 -5.64
N VAL A 50 -8.29 -8.36 -6.02
CA VAL A 50 -7.53 -7.42 -5.18
C VAL A 50 -8.25 -7.15 -3.86
N THR A 51 -9.53 -6.78 -3.90
CA THR A 51 -10.32 -6.51 -2.67
C THR A 51 -10.38 -7.74 -1.77
N SER A 52 -10.63 -8.91 -2.34
CA SER A 52 -10.68 -10.17 -1.58
C SER A 52 -9.34 -10.48 -0.94
N ALA A 53 -8.24 -10.43 -1.70
CA ALA A 53 -6.89 -10.65 -1.18
C ALA A 53 -6.55 -9.67 -0.06
N MET A 54 -6.90 -8.39 -0.21
CA MET A 54 -6.68 -7.37 0.81
C MET A 54 -7.44 -7.65 2.11
N ASN A 55 -8.71 -8.06 2.02
CA ASN A 55 -9.50 -8.40 3.21
C ASN A 55 -8.89 -9.58 3.97
N HIS A 56 -8.38 -10.59 3.26
CA HIS A 56 -7.69 -11.71 3.88
C HIS A 56 -6.34 -11.30 4.50
N ILE A 57 -5.56 -10.44 3.84
CA ILE A 57 -4.29 -9.90 4.37
C ILE A 57 -4.54 -9.15 5.68
N VAL A 58 -5.51 -8.23 5.70
CA VAL A 58 -5.88 -7.46 6.89
C VAL A 58 -6.32 -8.40 8.01
N SER A 59 -7.23 -9.34 7.71
CA SER A 59 -7.70 -10.31 8.70
C SER A 59 -6.58 -11.18 9.27
N ALA A 60 -5.67 -11.70 8.43
CA ALA A 60 -4.56 -12.52 8.87
C ALA A 60 -3.57 -11.73 9.75
N THR A 61 -3.31 -10.48 9.39
CA THR A 61 -2.42 -9.58 10.12
C THR A 61 -3.01 -9.19 11.48
N ALA A 62 -4.32 -8.93 11.55
CA ALA A 62 -5.04 -8.68 12.79
C ALA A 62 -4.99 -9.89 13.74
N THR A 63 -5.23 -11.10 13.21
CA THR A 63 -5.12 -12.34 13.98
C THR A 63 -3.70 -12.53 14.52
N PHE A 64 -2.69 -12.39 13.66
CA PHE A 64 -1.30 -12.52 14.05
C PHE A 64 -0.90 -11.53 15.15
N ARG A 65 -1.34 -10.28 15.03
CA ARG A 65 -1.13 -9.26 16.07
C ARG A 65 -1.70 -9.72 17.42
N ASN A 66 -2.89 -10.31 17.43
CA ASN A 66 -3.50 -10.81 18.67
C ASN A 66 -2.74 -12.02 19.23
N ASP A 67 -2.30 -12.93 18.36
CA ASP A 67 -1.60 -14.16 18.75
C ASP A 67 -0.23 -13.86 19.37
N ILE A 68 0.53 -12.91 18.83
CA ILE A 68 1.86 -12.58 19.35
C ILE A 68 1.84 -11.64 20.56
N LYS A 69 0.71 -10.99 20.85
CA LYS A 69 0.61 -10.01 21.94
C LYS A 69 1.04 -10.59 23.28
N GLY A 70 0.58 -11.79 23.61
CA GLY A 70 0.95 -12.45 24.87
C GLY A 70 2.45 -12.78 24.97
N ALA A 71 3.06 -13.20 23.87
CA ALA A 71 4.50 -13.47 23.81
C ALA A 71 5.31 -12.18 23.97
N LEU A 72 4.92 -11.09 23.28
CA LEU A 72 5.56 -9.79 23.42
C LEU A 72 5.47 -9.26 24.86
N ASP A 73 4.30 -9.36 25.49
CA ASP A 73 4.08 -8.92 26.88
C ASP A 73 4.96 -9.73 27.86
N ALA A 74 5.07 -11.06 27.68
CA ALA A 74 5.89 -11.93 28.52
C ALA A 74 7.39 -11.61 28.46
N HIS A 75 7.86 -11.06 27.34
CA HIS A 75 9.25 -10.66 27.14
C HIS A 75 9.50 -9.15 27.34
N HIS A 76 8.50 -8.39 27.81
CA HIS A 76 8.56 -6.94 27.95
C HIS A 76 8.94 -6.20 26.65
N ILE A 77 8.50 -6.73 25.51
CA ILE A 77 8.74 -6.16 24.18
C ILE A 77 7.50 -5.40 23.75
N THR A 78 7.69 -4.16 23.27
CA THR A 78 6.59 -3.38 22.69
C THR A 78 6.40 -3.73 21.22
N PHE A 79 5.18 -3.57 20.70
CA PHE A 79 4.93 -3.65 19.26
C PHE A 79 5.84 -2.71 18.47
N ASP A 80 6.10 -1.49 18.97
CA ASP A 80 7.02 -0.56 18.30
C ASP A 80 8.44 -1.11 18.15
N THR A 81 8.91 -1.87 19.15
CA THR A 81 10.23 -2.54 19.09
C THR A 81 10.24 -3.61 18.01
N LEU A 82 9.19 -4.45 17.96
CA LEU A 82 9.05 -5.47 16.91
C LEU A 82 8.95 -4.83 15.52
N THR A 83 8.09 -3.82 15.37
CA THR A 83 7.88 -3.02 14.16
C THR A 83 9.18 -2.44 13.61
N LYS A 84 10.04 -1.90 14.48
CA LYS A 84 11.36 -1.38 14.09
C LYS A 84 12.29 -2.48 13.55
N GLN A 85 12.15 -3.70 14.07
CA GLN A 85 12.99 -4.82 13.66
C GLN A 85 12.48 -5.46 12.36
N LEU A 86 11.17 -5.39 12.13
CA LEU A 86 10.55 -5.72 10.84
C LEU A 86 11.09 -4.84 9.70
N GLU A 87 11.58 -3.62 9.97
CA GLU A 87 12.22 -2.78 8.94
C GLU A 87 13.40 -3.51 8.26
N GLY A 88 14.16 -4.32 9.00
CA GLY A 88 15.25 -5.13 8.42
C GLY A 88 14.74 -6.19 7.44
N VAL A 89 13.63 -6.85 7.79
CA VAL A 89 12.97 -7.84 6.93
C VAL A 89 12.39 -7.17 5.68
N PHE A 90 11.67 -6.06 5.84
CA PHE A 90 11.14 -5.31 4.70
C PHE A 90 12.25 -4.77 3.80
N THR A 91 13.39 -4.38 4.36
CA THR A 91 14.53 -3.91 3.56
C THR A 91 15.07 -5.02 2.68
N ALA A 92 15.18 -6.25 3.20
CA ALA A 92 15.56 -7.41 2.41
C ALA A 92 14.54 -7.66 1.28
N ILE A 93 13.24 -7.60 1.59
CA ILE A 93 12.16 -7.74 0.60
C ILE A 93 12.26 -6.67 -0.49
N ALA A 94 12.45 -5.40 -0.11
CA ALA A 94 12.56 -4.30 -1.07
C ALA A 94 13.73 -4.53 -2.04
N ASN A 95 14.90 -4.93 -1.52
CA ASN A 95 16.07 -5.25 -2.34
C ASN A 95 15.83 -6.44 -3.27
N ASP A 96 15.02 -7.43 -2.86
CA ASP A 96 14.66 -8.55 -3.73
C ASP A 96 13.62 -8.17 -4.78
N LEU A 97 12.67 -7.29 -4.44
CA LEU A 97 11.69 -6.75 -5.38
C LEU A 97 12.34 -5.88 -6.46
N GLU A 98 13.44 -5.17 -6.16
CA GLU A 98 14.22 -4.42 -7.16
C GLU A 98 14.83 -5.31 -8.25
N LYS A 99 14.98 -6.61 -7.99
CA LYS A 99 15.47 -7.58 -8.98
C LYS A 99 14.39 -8.00 -9.97
N ILE A 100 13.12 -7.67 -9.71
CA ILE A 100 12.03 -7.93 -10.64
C ILE A 100 12.19 -7.01 -11.86
N PRO A 101 12.22 -7.54 -13.09
CA PRO A 101 12.42 -6.71 -14.27
C PRO A 101 11.31 -5.68 -14.44
N PRO A 102 11.62 -4.49 -14.99
CA PRO A 102 10.62 -3.45 -15.24
C PRO A 102 9.56 -3.93 -16.24
N PRO A 103 8.34 -3.35 -16.28
CA PRO A 103 7.20 -3.83 -17.07
C PRO A 103 7.47 -4.11 -18.55
N ASP A 104 8.34 -3.34 -19.19
CA ASP A 104 8.75 -3.49 -20.60
C ASP A 104 9.67 -4.71 -20.84
N LYS A 105 10.28 -5.22 -19.77
CA LYS A 105 11.09 -6.44 -19.72
C LYS A 105 10.51 -7.45 -18.74
N ALA A 106 9.30 -7.19 -18.24
CA ALA A 106 8.73 -7.95 -17.15
C ALA A 106 8.44 -9.34 -17.67
N PRO A 107 8.80 -10.35 -16.89
CA PRO A 107 8.50 -11.70 -17.29
C PRO A 107 6.99 -11.89 -17.26
N GLY A 108 6.49 -12.84 -18.05
CA GLY A 108 5.07 -13.16 -18.07
C GLY A 108 4.56 -13.59 -16.68
N HIS A 109 3.23 -13.63 -16.52
CA HIS A 109 2.54 -13.98 -15.28
C HIS A 109 3.17 -15.15 -14.49
N ALA A 110 3.49 -16.26 -15.17
CA ALA A 110 4.02 -17.47 -14.53
C ALA A 110 5.39 -17.24 -13.86
N GLU A 111 6.26 -16.45 -14.46
CA GLU A 111 7.58 -16.18 -13.92
C GLU A 111 7.52 -15.06 -12.86
N ARG A 112 6.64 -14.06 -12.99
CA ARG A 112 6.30 -13.16 -11.87
C ARG A 112 5.85 -13.94 -10.64
N LYS A 113 4.93 -14.89 -10.82
CA LYS A 113 4.46 -15.75 -9.74
C LYS A 113 5.61 -16.47 -9.07
N LYS A 114 6.51 -17.11 -9.83
CA LYS A 114 7.69 -17.81 -9.29
C LYS A 114 8.63 -16.89 -8.50
N MET A 115 8.88 -15.67 -8.99
CA MET A 115 9.75 -14.71 -8.29
C MET A 115 9.10 -14.24 -6.98
N VAL A 116 7.83 -13.85 -7.02
CA VAL A 116 7.10 -13.41 -5.82
C VAL A 116 7.02 -14.53 -4.79
N ASP A 117 6.72 -15.76 -5.23
CA ASP A 117 6.67 -16.95 -4.36
C ASP A 117 8.02 -17.16 -3.63
N LYS A 118 9.13 -17.10 -4.35
CA LYS A 118 10.47 -17.17 -3.76
C LYS A 118 10.72 -16.05 -2.74
N ILE A 119 10.35 -14.81 -3.05
CA ILE A 119 10.52 -13.67 -2.13
C ILE A 119 9.71 -13.90 -0.85
N LEU A 120 8.51 -14.47 -0.96
CA LEU A 120 7.68 -14.81 0.18
C LEU A 120 8.27 -15.94 1.02
N ASP A 121 8.92 -16.93 0.40
CA ASP A 121 9.68 -17.97 1.10
C ASP A 121 10.88 -17.41 1.87
N ASP A 122 11.67 -16.55 1.24
CA ASP A 122 12.81 -15.90 1.90
C ASP A 122 12.33 -15.00 3.06
N THR A 123 11.20 -14.30 2.86
CA THR A 123 10.54 -13.49 3.89
C THR A 123 10.12 -14.32 5.09
N GLU A 124 9.55 -15.51 4.86
CA GLU A 124 9.16 -16.42 5.93
C GLU A 124 10.36 -16.82 6.79
N GLN A 125 11.45 -17.24 6.15
CA GLN A 125 12.66 -17.63 6.87
C GLN A 125 13.25 -16.47 7.68
N ALA A 126 13.23 -15.26 7.12
CA ALA A 126 13.67 -14.05 7.81
C ALA A 126 12.79 -13.72 9.02
N LEU A 127 11.46 -13.84 8.89
CA LEU A 127 10.51 -13.61 9.97
C LEU A 127 10.68 -14.64 11.09
N ILE A 128 10.74 -15.94 10.78
CA ILE A 128 10.94 -17.02 11.76
C ILE A 128 12.21 -16.75 12.58
N LYS A 129 13.32 -16.44 11.90
CA LYS A 129 14.59 -16.12 12.56
C LYS A 129 14.46 -14.89 13.46
N LEU A 130 13.81 -13.82 12.99
CA LEU A 130 13.60 -12.62 13.79
C LEU A 130 12.78 -12.90 15.04
N THR A 131 11.63 -13.53 14.88
CA THR A 131 10.65 -13.73 15.97
C THR A 131 11.08 -14.78 16.98
N SER A 132 11.90 -15.76 16.58
CA SER A 132 12.51 -16.71 17.51
C SER A 132 13.39 -16.02 18.56
N SER A 133 14.00 -14.87 18.23
CA SER A 133 14.80 -14.08 19.18
C SER A 133 13.95 -13.41 20.27
N TYR A 134 12.63 -13.38 20.08
CA TYR A 134 11.63 -12.82 20.99
C TYR A 134 10.77 -13.89 21.66
N GLY A 135 11.15 -15.17 21.57
CA GLY A 135 10.40 -16.28 22.17
C GLY A 135 9.04 -16.56 21.53
N ILE A 136 8.78 -16.02 20.33
CA ILE A 136 7.57 -16.33 19.57
C ILE A 136 7.78 -17.69 18.89
N ASP A 137 6.88 -18.63 19.14
CA ASP A 137 6.90 -19.98 18.57
C ASP A 137 6.85 -19.93 17.04
N GLU A 138 7.72 -20.71 16.40
CA GLU A 138 7.76 -20.87 14.95
C GLU A 138 6.39 -21.26 14.38
N VAL A 139 5.63 -22.10 15.09
CA VAL A 139 4.29 -22.55 14.68
C VAL A 139 3.33 -21.37 14.49
N VAL A 140 3.44 -20.33 15.33
CA VAL A 140 2.61 -19.12 15.21
C VAL A 140 2.94 -18.38 13.91
N ILE A 141 4.24 -18.27 13.58
CA ILE A 141 4.72 -17.59 12.38
C ILE A 141 4.33 -18.35 11.11
N THR A 142 4.58 -19.66 11.08
CA THR A 142 4.25 -20.50 9.92
C THR A 142 2.74 -20.53 9.69
N THR A 143 1.94 -20.52 10.75
CA THR A 143 0.46 -20.45 10.64
C THR A 143 0.02 -19.13 10.04
N PHE A 144 0.55 -18.01 10.56
CA PHE A 144 0.27 -16.68 10.01
C PHE A 144 0.67 -16.58 8.53
N LEU A 145 1.88 -17.02 8.18
CA LEU A 145 2.38 -16.92 6.81
C LEU A 145 1.69 -17.87 5.85
N SER A 146 1.30 -19.06 6.29
CA SER A 146 0.46 -19.98 5.49
C SER A 146 -0.89 -19.35 5.14
N ALA A 147 -1.46 -18.56 6.06
CA ALA A 147 -2.69 -17.81 5.80
C ALA A 147 -2.43 -16.58 4.91
N LEU A 148 -1.33 -15.85 5.10
CA LEU A 148 -1.04 -14.59 4.42
C LEU A 148 -0.53 -14.77 2.98
N LYS A 149 0.43 -15.69 2.77
CA LYS A 149 1.22 -15.85 1.54
C LYS A 149 0.37 -15.97 0.26
N PRO A 150 -0.67 -16.84 0.19
CA PRO A 150 -1.44 -17.00 -1.05
C PRO A 150 -2.10 -15.70 -1.49
N HIS A 151 -2.52 -14.85 -0.54
CA HIS A 151 -3.18 -13.59 -0.82
C HIS A 151 -2.20 -12.50 -1.22
N VAL A 152 -1.02 -12.43 -0.59
CA VAL A 152 0.05 -11.51 -1.04
C VAL A 152 0.53 -11.87 -2.44
N LEU A 153 0.71 -13.17 -2.72
CA LEU A 153 1.07 -13.65 -4.06
C LEU A 153 0.01 -13.25 -5.09
N THR A 154 -1.26 -13.51 -4.79
CA THR A 154 -2.40 -13.14 -5.65
C THR A 154 -2.42 -11.64 -5.90
N LEU A 155 -2.27 -10.83 -4.86
CA LEU A 155 -2.27 -9.37 -4.94
C LEU A 155 -1.14 -8.87 -5.85
N MET A 156 0.11 -9.28 -5.59
CA MET A 156 1.29 -8.82 -6.33
C MET A 156 1.23 -9.21 -7.81
N VAL A 157 0.83 -10.45 -8.09
CA VAL A 157 0.69 -10.93 -9.48
C VAL A 157 -0.45 -10.20 -10.18
N THR A 158 -1.59 -10.00 -9.51
CA THR A 158 -2.74 -9.28 -10.08
C THR A 158 -2.41 -7.81 -10.36
N ILE A 159 -1.67 -7.14 -9.47
CA ILE A 159 -1.15 -5.78 -9.70
C ILE A 159 -0.26 -5.75 -10.95
N GLY A 160 0.66 -6.71 -11.09
CA GLY A 160 1.50 -6.85 -12.27
C GLY A 160 0.67 -7.02 -13.55
N ASP A 161 -0.33 -7.90 -13.52
CA ASP A 161 -1.21 -8.15 -14.66
C ASP A 161 -2.09 -6.94 -15.01
N ILE A 162 -2.57 -6.18 -14.02
CA ILE A 162 -3.32 -4.93 -14.25
C ILE A 162 -2.38 -3.87 -14.84
N ASN A 163 -1.16 -3.75 -14.34
CA ASN A 163 -0.19 -2.79 -14.87
C ASN A 163 0.17 -3.09 -16.33
N GLU A 164 0.30 -4.37 -16.70
CA GLU A 164 0.57 -4.80 -18.07
C GLU A 164 -0.60 -4.48 -19.02
N GLN A 165 -1.85 -4.66 -18.57
CA GLN A 165 -3.04 -4.48 -19.39
C GLN A 165 -3.58 -3.05 -19.39
N TYR A 166 -3.48 -2.36 -18.26
CA TYR A 166 -4.09 -1.07 -17.96
C TYR A 166 -3.15 -0.21 -17.09
N PRO A 167 -1.97 0.18 -17.58
CA PRO A 167 -0.95 0.89 -16.78
C PRO A 167 -1.46 2.18 -16.13
N GLN A 168 -2.45 2.84 -16.73
CA GLN A 168 -3.10 4.03 -16.17
C GLN A 168 -3.89 3.77 -14.86
N LEU A 169 -4.19 2.51 -14.54
CA LEU A 169 -4.90 2.13 -13.32
C LEU A 169 -3.98 1.81 -12.15
N LEU A 170 -2.68 1.68 -12.41
CA LEU A 170 -1.69 1.39 -11.37
C LEU A 170 -1.74 2.41 -10.20
N PRO A 171 -1.82 3.74 -10.44
CA PRO A 171 -2.01 4.73 -9.37
C PRO A 171 -3.21 4.45 -8.45
N ILE A 172 -4.36 4.14 -9.05
CA ILE A 172 -5.61 3.87 -8.32
C ILE A 172 -5.45 2.58 -7.50
N LEU A 173 -4.80 1.59 -8.08
CA LEU A 173 -4.60 0.28 -7.45
C LEU A 173 -3.65 0.37 -6.25
N ILE A 174 -2.50 1.06 -6.39
CA ILE A 174 -1.56 1.30 -5.28
C ILE A 174 -2.25 2.06 -4.15
N PHE A 175 -2.98 3.13 -4.49
CA PHE A 175 -3.76 3.89 -3.50
C PHE A 175 -4.76 3.01 -2.75
N SER A 176 -5.49 2.18 -3.49
CA SER A 176 -6.50 1.28 -2.93
C SER A 176 -5.90 0.29 -1.94
N VAL A 177 -4.77 -0.34 -2.31
CA VAL A 177 -4.05 -1.27 -1.44
C VAL A 177 -3.59 -0.59 -0.16
N VAL A 178 -3.00 0.59 -0.26
CA VAL A 178 -2.52 1.37 0.89
C VAL A 178 -3.65 1.72 1.84
N VAL A 179 -4.77 2.23 1.33
CA VAL A 179 -5.94 2.58 2.13
C VAL A 179 -6.54 1.35 2.79
N LEU A 180 -6.61 0.22 2.09
CA LEU A 180 -7.11 -1.03 2.67
C LEU A 180 -6.17 -1.59 3.76
N LEU A 181 -4.87 -1.26 3.74
CA LEU A 181 -3.90 -1.59 4.79
C LEU A 181 -3.92 -0.66 6.00
N VAL A 182 -4.66 0.45 5.97
CA VAL A 182 -4.76 1.39 7.10
C VAL A 182 -5.10 0.74 8.45
N PRO A 183 -6.04 -0.23 8.55
CA PRO A 183 -6.36 -0.89 9.82
C PRO A 183 -5.12 -1.54 10.44
N GLU A 184 -4.20 -2.00 9.58
CA GLU A 184 -2.91 -2.60 9.94
C GLU A 184 -1.79 -1.56 9.90
N SER A 185 -2.06 -0.32 10.34
CA SER A 185 -1.08 0.78 10.35
C SER A 185 0.22 0.45 11.09
N TRP A 186 0.18 -0.44 12.08
CA TRP A 186 1.37 -0.94 12.79
C TRP A 186 2.35 -1.66 11.85
N PHE A 187 1.84 -2.32 10.80
CA PHE A 187 2.61 -2.98 9.75
C PHE A 187 2.90 -2.03 8.58
N LEU A 188 1.94 -1.16 8.23
CA LEU A 188 2.09 -0.23 7.11
C LEU A 188 3.20 0.81 7.35
N ARG A 189 3.34 1.33 8.57
CA ARG A 189 4.37 2.33 8.92
C ARG A 189 5.80 1.88 8.63
N PRO A 190 6.31 0.77 9.20
CA PRO A 190 7.68 0.31 8.92
C PRO A 190 7.86 -0.06 7.44
N PHE A 191 6.81 -0.57 6.79
CA PHE A 191 6.85 -0.84 5.35
C PHE A 191 7.07 0.45 4.54
N LEU A 192 6.32 1.52 4.82
CA LEU A 192 6.51 2.81 4.16
C LEU A 192 7.87 3.45 4.47
N SER A 193 8.34 3.33 5.72
CA SER A 193 9.68 3.75 6.14
C SER A 193 10.76 3.14 5.25
N VAL A 194 10.67 1.82 5.02
CA VAL A 194 11.62 1.07 4.18
C VAL A 194 11.52 1.43 2.70
N LEU A 195 10.32 1.71 2.19
CA LEU A 195 10.17 2.26 0.84
C LEU A 195 10.81 3.66 0.72
N GLY A 196 11.23 4.25 1.83
CA GLY A 196 11.93 5.53 1.89
C GLY A 196 10.99 6.71 2.07
N PHE A 197 9.77 6.51 2.57
CA PHE A 197 8.94 7.61 3.05
C PHE A 197 9.42 8.07 4.42
N GLY A 198 10.40 8.97 4.43
CA GLY A 198 10.99 9.52 5.65
C GLY A 198 10.21 10.69 6.26
N PRO A 199 10.67 11.21 7.41
CA PRO A 199 9.98 12.26 8.18
C PRO A 199 9.89 13.62 7.46
N VAL A 200 10.71 13.85 6.43
CA VAL A 200 10.72 15.10 5.63
C VAL A 200 10.27 14.83 4.17
N GLY A 201 9.87 13.59 3.88
CA GLY A 201 9.49 13.15 2.54
C GLY A 201 10.36 12.00 2.03
N PRO A 202 10.32 11.73 0.72
CA PRO A 202 11.06 10.61 0.13
C PRO A 202 12.57 10.75 0.31
N VAL A 203 13.19 9.70 0.85
CA VAL A 203 14.64 9.60 1.01
C VAL A 203 15.29 9.48 -0.36
N ARG A 204 16.30 10.30 -0.65
CA ARG A 204 16.97 10.29 -1.95
C ARG A 204 17.51 8.89 -2.28
N GLY A 205 17.23 8.41 -3.48
CA GLY A 205 17.66 7.09 -3.95
C GLY A 205 16.80 5.92 -3.44
N SER A 206 15.70 6.19 -2.74
CA SER A 206 14.73 5.17 -2.31
C SER A 206 13.67 4.86 -3.37
N VAL A 207 12.90 3.79 -3.14
CA VAL A 207 11.71 3.44 -3.94
C VAL A 207 10.71 4.60 -3.99
N ALA A 208 10.49 5.29 -2.87
CA ALA A 208 9.62 6.45 -2.80
C ALA A 208 10.12 7.60 -3.68
N ALA A 209 11.43 7.88 -3.68
CA ALA A 209 12.00 8.91 -4.55
C ALA A 209 11.89 8.53 -6.04
N TRP A 210 12.10 7.25 -6.36
CA TRP A 210 11.89 6.74 -7.72
C TRP A 210 10.43 6.87 -8.16
N LEU A 211 9.47 6.50 -7.29
CA LEU A 211 8.04 6.65 -7.54
C LEU A 211 7.66 8.12 -7.76
N GLN A 212 8.20 9.03 -6.94
CA GLN A 212 7.98 10.47 -7.10
C GLN A 212 8.44 10.94 -8.49
N GLU A 213 9.68 10.63 -8.85
CA GLU A 213 10.27 11.02 -10.13
C GLU A 213 9.49 10.45 -11.31
N ARG A 214 9.07 9.18 -11.21
CA ARG A 214 8.40 8.45 -12.29
C ARG A 214 7.01 8.98 -12.63
N PHE A 215 6.26 9.42 -11.62
CA PHE A 215 4.85 9.81 -11.76
C PHE A 215 4.62 11.33 -11.70
N TRP A 216 5.49 12.09 -11.02
CA TRP A 216 5.33 13.53 -10.83
C TRP A 216 6.59 14.36 -11.12
N GLY A 217 7.73 13.73 -11.41
CA GLY A 217 9.00 14.43 -11.54
C GLY A 217 9.39 15.12 -10.23
N ALA A 218 9.58 16.45 -10.28
CA ALA A 218 10.08 17.22 -9.15
C ALA A 218 9.00 17.65 -8.13
N ALA A 219 7.72 17.72 -8.53
CA ALA A 219 6.66 18.32 -7.71
C ALA A 219 5.46 17.38 -7.57
N VAL A 220 5.26 16.85 -6.36
CA VAL A 220 4.11 16.02 -6.01
C VAL A 220 2.85 16.88 -5.99
N GLU A 221 1.82 16.47 -6.74
CA GLU A 221 0.55 17.19 -6.74
C GLU A 221 -0.16 17.04 -5.37
N PRO A 222 -0.65 18.14 -4.77
CA PRO A 222 -1.45 18.08 -3.55
C PRO A 222 -2.73 17.27 -3.76
N GLY A 223 -2.97 16.32 -2.85
CA GLY A 223 -4.10 15.41 -2.95
C GLY A 223 -3.89 14.31 -4.00
N SER A 224 -2.65 13.97 -4.33
CA SER A 224 -2.30 12.72 -5.01
C SER A 224 -2.11 11.56 -4.04
N TRP A 225 -2.14 10.31 -4.53
CA TRP A 225 -1.89 9.15 -3.68
C TRP A 225 -0.48 9.17 -3.06
N PHE A 226 0.47 9.73 -3.80
CA PHE A 226 1.84 9.89 -3.33
C PHE A 226 1.92 10.90 -2.20
N SER A 227 1.21 12.04 -2.31
CA SER A 227 1.13 13.00 -1.20
C SER A 227 0.52 12.39 0.07
N PHE A 228 -0.43 11.46 -0.08
CA PHE A 228 -1.02 10.73 1.05
C PHE A 228 -0.01 9.74 1.68
N LEU A 229 0.72 8.99 0.87
CA LEU A 229 1.79 8.09 1.35
C LEU A 229 2.94 8.84 2.00
N GLN A 230 3.34 9.96 1.41
CA GLN A 230 4.34 10.84 1.96
C GLN A 230 3.90 11.38 3.31
N ALA A 231 2.67 11.90 3.42
CA ALA A 231 2.08 12.29 4.68
C ALA A 231 2.07 11.16 5.72
N ALA A 232 1.73 9.94 5.29
CA ALA A 232 1.70 8.76 6.16
C ALA A 232 3.08 8.40 6.73
N GLY A 233 4.12 8.41 5.89
CA GLY A 233 5.50 8.18 6.33
C GLY A 233 6.04 9.33 7.20
N MET A 234 5.65 10.57 6.89
CA MET A 234 6.03 11.74 7.69
C MET A 234 5.29 11.82 9.04
N GLY A 235 4.13 11.16 9.16
CA GLY A 235 3.21 11.39 10.27
C GLY A 235 2.56 12.79 10.26
N VAL A 236 2.55 13.46 9.10
CA VAL A 236 2.08 14.84 8.94
C VAL A 236 0.76 14.87 8.15
N LEU A 237 -0.13 15.80 8.48
CA LEU A 237 -1.47 15.92 7.88
C LEU A 237 -1.43 16.34 6.40
N PRO A 238 -2.06 15.58 5.48
CA PRO A 238 -2.40 16.04 4.15
C PRO A 238 -3.77 16.72 4.16
N GLU A 239 -4.00 17.61 3.20
CA GLU A 239 -5.30 18.25 2.97
C GLU A 239 -6.29 17.25 2.33
N LEU A 240 -6.89 16.37 3.14
CA LEU A 240 -7.71 15.24 2.68
C LEU A 240 -8.96 15.66 1.87
N ALA A 241 -9.49 16.86 2.11
CA ALA A 241 -10.69 17.34 1.42
C ALA A 241 -10.45 17.54 -0.09
N GLY A 242 -9.27 18.05 -0.48
CA GLY A 242 -8.90 18.20 -1.89
C GLY A 242 -8.73 16.87 -2.61
N PHE A 243 -8.20 15.85 -1.91
CA PHE A 243 -7.98 14.50 -2.44
C PHE A 243 -9.30 13.80 -2.79
N VAL A 244 -10.26 13.76 -1.85
CA VAL A 244 -11.54 13.03 -2.06
C VAL A 244 -12.32 13.62 -3.24
N ILE A 245 -12.25 14.95 -3.41
CA ILE A 245 -12.88 15.65 -4.53
C ILE A 245 -12.15 15.32 -5.85
N LYS A 246 -10.82 15.36 -5.89
CA LYS A 246 -10.03 15.02 -7.10
C LYS A 246 -10.13 13.55 -7.50
N ALA A 247 -10.09 12.62 -6.55
CA ALA A 247 -10.26 11.19 -6.81
C ALA A 247 -11.67 10.87 -7.34
N SER A 248 -12.70 11.52 -6.79
CA SER A 248 -14.09 11.40 -7.29
C SER A 248 -14.25 12.00 -8.70
N LEU A 249 -13.57 13.11 -8.98
CA LEU A 249 -13.50 13.71 -10.32
C LEU A 249 -12.70 12.86 -11.31
N LEU A 250 -11.73 12.06 -10.86
CA LEU A 250 -11.03 11.08 -11.71
C LEU A 250 -11.95 9.92 -12.10
N ILE A 251 -12.87 9.48 -11.23
CA ILE A 251 -13.89 8.45 -11.55
C ILE A 251 -14.92 8.96 -12.55
N LEU A 252 -15.43 10.18 -12.32
CA LEU A 252 -16.33 10.86 -13.26
C LEU A 252 -15.58 11.20 -14.56
N GLY A 253 -14.30 11.53 -14.45
CA GLY A 253 -13.35 11.73 -15.53
C GLY A 253 -13.11 10.46 -16.34
N ILE A 254 -12.94 9.28 -15.75
CA ILE A 254 -12.81 8.01 -16.49
C ILE A 254 -14.10 7.69 -17.27
N SER A 255 -15.26 8.08 -16.73
CA SER A 255 -16.54 8.02 -17.47
C SER A 255 -16.62 9.02 -18.63
N ALA A 256 -15.93 10.16 -18.56
CA ALA A 256 -15.87 11.20 -19.59
C ALA A 256 -14.66 11.05 -20.58
N ILE A 257 -13.56 10.44 -20.16
CA ILE A 257 -12.32 10.18 -20.93
C ILE A 257 -12.56 9.07 -21.96
N ALA A 258 -13.56 8.20 -21.73
CA ALA A 258 -14.10 7.29 -22.73
C ALA A 258 -14.59 8.01 -24.02
N GLN A 259 -14.82 9.34 -23.97
CA GLN A 259 -15.25 10.15 -25.10
C GLN A 259 -14.11 10.96 -25.75
N TYR A 260 -12.88 10.94 -25.22
CA TYR A 260 -11.74 11.69 -25.80
C TYR A 260 -11.03 10.90 -26.91
N PRO A 261 -10.74 11.53 -28.07
CA PRO A 261 -10.19 10.86 -29.26
C PRO A 261 -8.77 10.29 -29.11
N LEU A 262 -8.05 10.60 -28.02
CA LEU A 262 -6.71 10.07 -27.73
C LEU A 262 -6.70 8.60 -27.23
N PHE A 263 -7.87 8.05 -26.86
CA PHE A 263 -8.00 6.69 -26.31
C PHE A 263 -8.87 5.74 -27.16
N ARG A 264 -9.19 6.10 -28.41
CA ARG A 264 -9.79 5.10 -29.33
C ARG A 264 -8.73 4.06 -29.69
N PRO A 265 -9.01 2.75 -29.56
CA PRO A 265 -8.16 1.75 -30.19
C PRO A 265 -8.11 2.06 -31.68
N LYS A 266 -6.89 2.09 -32.26
CA LYS A 266 -6.74 2.21 -33.71
C LYS A 266 -7.54 1.07 -34.34
N THR A 267 -8.56 1.42 -35.13
CA THR A 267 -9.29 0.44 -35.93
C THR A 267 -8.25 -0.34 -36.74
N PRO A 268 -8.23 -1.68 -36.67
CA PRO A 268 -7.32 -2.48 -37.48
C PRO A 268 -7.56 -2.14 -38.96
N PRO A 269 -6.51 -2.08 -39.77
CA PRO A 269 -6.65 -1.78 -41.19
C PRO A 269 -7.66 -2.74 -41.79
N SER A 270 -8.71 -2.19 -42.39
CA SER A 270 -9.71 -2.95 -43.11
C SER A 270 -9.00 -3.84 -44.12
N ALA A 271 -9.13 -5.15 -43.94
CA ALA A 271 -8.75 -6.10 -44.96
C ALA A 271 -9.53 -5.73 -46.22
N LYS A 272 -8.81 -5.26 -47.24
CA LYS A 272 -9.38 -5.09 -48.58
C LYS A 272 -9.73 -6.49 -49.07
N LEU A 273 -11.03 -6.74 -49.22
CA LEU A 273 -11.55 -7.80 -50.08
C LEU A 273 -11.25 -7.46 -51.54
#